data_AF-A0A816TDP6-F1
#
_entry.id   AF-A0A816TDP6-F1
#
_cell.length_a   1.000
_cell.length_b   1.000
_cell.length_c   1.000
_cell.angle_alpha   90.00
_cell.angle_beta   90.00
_cell.angle_gamma   90.00
#
_symmetry.space_group_name_H-M   'P 1'
#
loop_
_entity.id
_entity.type
_entity.pdbx_description
1 polymer ?
#
loop_
_entity_poly.entity_id
_entity_poly.type
_entity_poly.pdbx_seq_one_letter_code
_entity_poly.pdbx_strand_id
1 'polypeptide(L)'
;MPNQQFHLRDNAFYVDIPKSWDWFFMRNHQRIVFFQDSIHLCTKLRNRLLSSKATMLFGDKLISIGHILQLIGTSSKLNHNLVKSDVLPKDRQNFVSCEKISNEVVLNDLTSIPAFEATKIYLEIIRNIRYAFINKDTNYIDRIHYAWRSVFLIRFWYTWLSTKTKSELDSTIAELLFSQAHKKKNTKQQYFITLPAMFSIEINSHILVYLALLVIQHKLPTTCLNVPIFNSQTCEKLTVEALENAILQAYSYASRLVCHVNMYEQHHILSLRKMSKLASFQLQKSRIVDYSHLNQHDPDFDSDSDDSSDEEDEDTTGNGIDKEDSTEDDDNYVSDHLFKVSSTTFQGMRVFDSINPTLAKSYFIININGAKKYLHKQTAA
;
A
#
# COMPACT_ATOMS: atom_id res chain seq x y z
N MET A 1 1.48 -21.20 18.15
CA MET A 1 2.26 -21.30 19.40
C MET A 1 2.44 -19.90 20.00
N PRO A 2 1.60 -19.46 20.95
CA PRO A 2 1.69 -18.11 21.53
C PRO A 2 2.39 -18.13 22.91
N ASN A 3 3.03 -17.02 23.26
CA ASN A 3 3.71 -16.72 24.54
C ASN A 3 5.17 -17.17 24.75
N GLN A 4 5.93 -17.44 23.69
CA GLN A 4 7.39 -17.44 23.83
C GLN A 4 7.96 -16.07 23.45
N GLN A 5 8.66 -15.43 24.39
CA GLN A 5 9.45 -14.23 24.14
C GLN A 5 10.64 -14.59 23.23
N PHE A 6 10.36 -14.70 21.93
CA PHE A 6 11.32 -15.16 20.91
C PHE A 6 12.59 -14.29 20.79
N HIS A 7 12.59 -13.10 21.39
CA HIS A 7 13.71 -12.17 21.43
C HIS A 7 14.73 -12.45 22.54
N LEU A 8 14.43 -13.37 23.48
CA LEU A 8 15.32 -13.74 24.59
C LEU A 8 16.06 -15.08 24.37
N ARG A 9 16.06 -15.64 23.16
CA ARG A 9 16.81 -16.87 22.84
C ARG A 9 18.16 -16.53 22.21
N ASP A 10 19.17 -17.36 22.48
CA ASP A 10 20.60 -17.20 22.12
C ASP A 10 20.95 -17.03 20.62
N ASN A 11 19.95 -17.00 19.72
CA ASN A 11 20.15 -17.00 18.26
C ASN A 11 19.49 -15.80 17.55
N ALA A 12 19.25 -14.68 18.24
CA ALA A 12 18.73 -13.47 17.60
C ALA A 12 19.88 -12.64 17.00
N PHE A 13 19.67 -12.07 15.81
CA PHE A 13 20.54 -11.02 15.29
C PHE A 13 20.39 -9.77 16.15
N TYR A 14 21.52 -9.16 16.48
CA TYR A 14 21.58 -7.88 17.18
C TYR A 14 22.21 -6.84 16.26
N VAL A 15 21.67 -5.62 16.21
CA VAL A 15 22.33 -4.47 15.55
C VAL A 15 22.37 -3.28 16.49
N ASP A 16 23.51 -2.61 16.52
CA ASP A 16 23.63 -1.28 17.13
C ASP A 16 22.99 -0.25 16.18
N ILE A 17 21.86 0.31 16.61
CA ILE A 17 21.13 1.33 15.85
C ILE A 17 21.55 2.72 16.38
N PRO A 18 21.96 3.66 15.52
CA PRO A 18 22.25 5.02 15.95
C PRO A 18 21.06 5.66 16.67
N LYS A 19 21.29 6.25 17.85
CA LYS A 19 20.24 6.88 18.67
C LYS A 19 19.58 8.07 17.99
N SER A 20 20.25 8.69 17.02
CA SER A 20 19.74 9.81 16.22
C SER A 20 18.69 9.37 15.19
N TRP A 21 18.59 8.07 14.87
CA TRP A 21 17.69 7.57 13.83
C TRP A 21 16.27 7.39 14.35
N ASP A 22 15.62 8.52 14.67
CA ASP A 22 14.22 8.57 15.11
C ASP A 22 13.21 8.17 14.03
N TRP A 23 13.69 7.99 12.79
CA TRP A 23 12.95 7.52 11.62
C TRP A 23 13.03 6.01 11.39
N PHE A 24 13.87 5.29 12.13
CA PHE A 24 14.09 3.85 12.02
C PHE A 24 13.32 3.07 13.10
N PHE A 25 12.47 2.12 12.69
CA PHE A 25 11.45 1.53 13.58
C PHE A 25 11.63 0.03 13.87
N MET A 26 12.64 -0.62 13.28
CA MET A 26 12.94 -2.01 13.64
C MET A 26 13.63 -2.07 14.99
N ARG A 27 13.30 -3.11 15.77
CA ARG A 27 14.01 -3.39 17.03
C ARG A 27 15.44 -3.82 16.73
N ASN A 28 16.36 -3.50 17.62
CA ASN A 28 17.76 -3.93 17.56
C ASN A 28 17.93 -5.46 17.55
N HIS A 29 17.04 -6.20 18.21
CA HIS A 29 17.02 -7.66 18.21
C HIS A 29 15.97 -8.22 17.24
N GLN A 30 16.40 -9.01 16.25
CA GLN A 30 15.53 -9.70 15.31
C GLN A 30 15.96 -11.16 15.17
N ARG A 31 15.04 -12.10 15.32
CA ARG A 31 15.33 -13.52 15.05
C ARG A 31 15.02 -13.89 13.61
N ILE A 32 13.95 -13.31 13.07
CA ILE A 32 13.45 -13.54 11.72
C ILE A 32 13.13 -12.18 11.13
N VAL A 33 13.41 -12.04 9.84
CA VAL A 33 13.15 -10.84 9.09
C VAL A 33 12.20 -11.19 7.94
N PHE A 34 11.09 -10.45 7.81
CA PHE A 34 10.02 -10.75 6.87
C PHE A 34 10.01 -9.75 5.72
N PHE A 35 10.34 -10.19 4.51
CA PHE A 35 10.32 -9.34 3.34
C PHE A 35 9.02 -9.54 2.54
N GLN A 36 8.37 -8.45 2.13
CA GLN A 36 7.20 -8.50 1.28
C GLN A 36 7.61 -8.60 -0.20
N ASP A 37 6.84 -9.36 -0.99
CA ASP A 37 7.07 -9.50 -2.43
C ASP A 37 6.92 -8.15 -3.14
N SER A 38 8.03 -7.67 -3.70
CA SER A 38 8.08 -6.36 -4.36
C SER A 38 7.44 -6.36 -5.75
N ILE A 39 7.40 -7.50 -6.45
CA ILE A 39 6.68 -7.63 -7.72
C ILE A 39 5.18 -7.48 -7.47
N HIS A 40 4.66 -8.22 -6.47
CA HIS A 40 3.26 -8.11 -6.07
C HIS A 40 2.90 -6.71 -5.54
N LEU A 41 3.83 -6.06 -4.84
CA LEU A 41 3.65 -4.69 -4.40
C LEU A 41 3.52 -3.71 -5.59
N CYS A 42 4.37 -3.83 -6.62
CA CYS A 42 4.26 -3.01 -7.84
C CYS A 42 2.93 -3.24 -8.56
N THR A 43 2.49 -4.49 -8.72
CA THR A 43 1.21 -4.79 -9.38
C THR A 43 0.02 -4.30 -8.56
N LYS A 44 0.09 -4.35 -7.22
CA LYS A 44 -0.93 -3.76 -6.33
C LYS A 44 -1.06 -2.24 -6.50
N LEU A 45 0.06 -1.53 -6.61
CA LEU A 45 0.04 -0.08 -6.92
C LEU A 45 -0.54 0.18 -8.31
N ARG A 46 -0.09 -0.55 -9.35
CA ARG A 46 -0.70 -0.43 -10.68
C ARG A 46 -2.21 -0.67 -10.65
N ASN A 47 -2.68 -1.74 -10.01
CA ASN A 47 -4.10 -2.06 -9.93
C ASN A 47 -4.89 -0.99 -9.18
N ARG A 48 -4.28 -0.35 -8.17
CA ARG A 48 -4.89 0.80 -7.49
C ARG A 48 -5.07 2.00 -8.43
N LEU A 49 -4.08 2.29 -9.28
CA LEU A 49 -4.18 3.32 -10.32
C LEU A 49 -5.26 3.02 -11.37
N LEU A 50 -5.46 1.75 -11.70
CA LEU A 50 -6.46 1.31 -12.68
C LEU A 50 -7.86 1.14 -12.09
N SER A 51 -8.02 1.23 -10.77
CA SER A 51 -9.27 0.94 -10.09
C SER A 51 -10.25 2.11 -10.22
N SER A 52 -11.48 1.82 -10.69
CA SER A 52 -12.60 2.77 -10.64
C SER A 52 -13.02 3.12 -9.20
N LYS A 53 -12.62 2.30 -8.22
CA LYS A 53 -12.91 2.48 -6.79
C LYS A 53 -11.92 3.44 -6.10
N ALA A 54 -10.89 3.90 -6.80
CA ALA A 54 -9.85 4.78 -6.27
C ALA A 54 -9.87 6.12 -7.01
N THR A 55 -9.65 7.21 -6.29
CA THR A 55 -9.56 8.56 -6.85
C THR A 55 -8.49 9.29 -6.09
N MET A 56 -7.26 8.89 -6.41
CA MET A 56 -6.08 9.25 -5.64
C MET A 56 -5.71 10.71 -5.87
N LEU A 57 -5.42 11.41 -4.78
CA LEU A 57 -4.90 12.78 -4.78
C LEU A 57 -3.50 12.75 -4.23
N PHE A 58 -2.53 13.37 -4.90
CA PHE A 58 -1.22 13.62 -4.32
C PHE A 58 -1.08 15.12 -4.16
N GLY A 59 -1.44 15.62 -2.98
CA GLY A 59 -1.56 17.05 -2.74
C GLY A 59 -2.83 17.56 -3.41
N ASP A 60 -2.79 18.76 -3.95
CA ASP A 60 -3.92 19.35 -4.68
C ASP A 60 -4.07 18.84 -6.13
N LYS A 61 -3.34 17.78 -6.51
CA LYS A 61 -3.34 17.24 -7.87
C LYS A 61 -3.84 15.82 -7.95
N LEU A 62 -4.52 15.52 -9.06
CA LEU A 62 -5.10 14.21 -9.35
C LEU A 62 -4.05 13.21 -9.83
N ILE A 63 -4.10 11.99 -9.30
CA ILE A 63 -3.44 10.82 -9.89
C ILE A 63 -4.46 10.11 -10.78
N SER A 64 -4.20 10.01 -12.09
CA SER A 64 -5.16 9.45 -13.03
C SER A 64 -4.48 8.62 -14.13
N ILE A 65 -5.08 7.47 -14.43
CA ILE A 65 -4.72 6.69 -15.62
C ILE A 65 -5.04 7.44 -16.92
N GLY A 66 -6.01 8.36 -16.87
CA GLY A 66 -6.36 9.25 -17.98
C GLY A 66 -5.17 10.06 -18.49
N HIS A 67 -4.25 10.46 -17.60
CA HIS A 67 -3.03 11.16 -17.98
C HIS A 67 -2.10 10.30 -18.85
N ILE A 68 -2.01 8.99 -18.55
CA ILE A 68 -1.22 8.03 -19.36
C ILE A 68 -1.93 7.74 -20.68
N LEU A 69 -3.27 7.61 -20.66
CA LEU A 69 -4.07 7.44 -21.88
C LEU A 69 -3.95 8.65 -22.82
N GLN A 70 -3.94 9.86 -22.26
CA GLN A 70 -3.71 11.08 -23.04
C GLN A 70 -2.31 11.07 -23.65
N LEU A 71 -1.28 10.69 -22.88
CA LEU A 71 0.08 10.54 -23.42
C LEU A 71 0.13 9.56 -24.60
N ILE A 72 -0.50 8.39 -24.47
CA ILE A 72 -0.61 7.38 -25.54
C ILE A 72 -1.32 7.94 -26.78
N GLY A 73 -2.28 8.85 -26.58
CA GLY A 73 -3.06 9.46 -27.67
C GLY A 73 -2.36 10.63 -28.36
N THR A 74 -1.50 11.37 -27.64
CA THR A 74 -0.89 12.61 -28.15
C THR A 74 0.57 12.45 -28.59
N SER A 75 1.31 11.52 -27.98
CA SER A 75 2.73 11.31 -28.25
C SER A 75 2.95 10.12 -29.18
N SER A 76 4.04 10.16 -29.95
CA SER A 76 4.40 9.04 -30.83
C SER A 76 4.74 7.81 -29.99
N LYS A 77 4.16 6.66 -30.35
CA LYS A 77 4.47 5.35 -29.74
C LYS A 77 5.97 5.05 -29.75
N LEU A 78 6.70 5.53 -30.76
CA LEU A 78 8.15 5.34 -30.87
C LEU A 78 8.93 6.01 -29.73
N ASN A 79 8.35 7.01 -29.07
CA ASN A 79 8.99 7.71 -27.97
C ASN A 79 8.85 6.91 -26.68
N HIS A 80 7.63 6.58 -26.28
CA HIS A 80 7.35 5.99 -24.95
C HIS A 80 7.09 4.49 -24.94
N ASN A 81 6.89 3.85 -26.11
CA ASN A 81 6.61 2.41 -26.29
C ASN A 81 5.42 1.87 -25.47
N LEU A 82 4.45 2.73 -25.15
CA LEU A 82 3.21 2.33 -24.46
C LEU A 82 2.11 2.02 -25.48
N VAL A 83 1.27 1.05 -25.14
CA VAL A 83 0.03 0.74 -25.86
C VAL A 83 -1.14 0.77 -24.89
N LYS A 84 -2.37 0.94 -25.41
CA LYS A 84 -3.59 0.97 -24.59
C LYS A 84 -3.72 -0.25 -23.67
N SER A 85 -3.30 -1.44 -24.13
CA SER A 85 -3.36 -2.66 -23.32
C SER A 85 -2.49 -2.61 -22.06
N ASP A 86 -1.44 -1.80 -22.00
CA ASP A 86 -0.58 -1.68 -20.82
C ASP A 86 -1.33 -1.02 -19.64
N VAL A 87 -2.37 -0.24 -19.95
CA VAL A 87 -3.21 0.50 -18.99
C VAL A 87 -4.62 -0.08 -18.84
N LEU A 88 -4.86 -1.32 -19.31
CA LEU A 88 -6.14 -2.01 -19.11
C LEU A 88 -6.13 -2.88 -17.84
N PRO A 89 -7.24 -2.92 -17.07
CA PRO A 89 -7.35 -3.66 -15.81
C PRO A 89 -7.53 -5.18 -15.98
N LYS A 90 -7.66 -5.69 -17.22
CA LYS A 90 -7.94 -7.11 -17.50
C LYS A 90 -6.92 -8.06 -16.88
N ASP A 91 -5.63 -7.72 -16.94
CA ASP A 91 -4.57 -8.51 -16.32
C ASP A 91 -4.02 -7.81 -15.08
N ARG A 92 -4.51 -8.26 -13.91
CA ARG A 92 -4.13 -7.75 -12.59
C ARG A 92 -2.73 -8.18 -12.15
N GLN A 93 -2.13 -9.17 -12.82
CA GLN A 93 -0.79 -9.68 -12.49
C GLN A 93 0.29 -9.17 -13.46
N ASN A 94 -0.08 -8.30 -14.41
CA ASN A 94 0.83 -7.80 -15.44
C ASN A 94 1.93 -6.88 -14.87
N PHE A 95 3.02 -7.49 -14.43
CA PHE A 95 4.20 -6.76 -13.97
C PHE A 95 4.89 -6.00 -15.11
N VAL A 96 4.93 -6.56 -16.33
CA VAL A 96 5.53 -5.90 -17.50
C VAL A 96 4.89 -4.54 -17.76
N SER A 97 3.56 -4.45 -17.63
CA SER A 97 2.83 -3.18 -17.73
C SER A 97 3.27 -2.19 -16.65
N CYS A 98 3.52 -2.64 -15.41
CA CYS A 98 4.08 -1.79 -14.35
C CYS A 98 5.44 -1.24 -14.77
N GLU A 99 6.28 -2.07 -15.39
CA GLU A 99 7.62 -1.67 -15.82
C GLU A 99 7.60 -0.60 -16.90
N LYS A 100 6.69 -0.76 -17.86
CA LYS A 100 6.51 0.18 -18.97
C LYS A 100 5.98 1.52 -18.50
N ILE A 101 4.89 1.55 -17.73
CA ILE A 101 4.28 2.82 -17.30
C ILE A 101 5.17 3.60 -16.33
N SER A 102 6.05 2.93 -15.60
CA SER A 102 7.02 3.56 -14.68
C SER A 102 8.40 3.79 -15.31
N ASN A 103 8.53 3.64 -16.63
CA ASN A 103 9.79 3.83 -17.33
C ASN A 103 10.20 5.32 -17.35
N GLU A 104 11.51 5.58 -17.35
CA GLU A 104 12.08 6.92 -17.41
C GLU A 104 11.53 7.78 -18.55
N VAL A 105 11.41 7.21 -19.74
CA VAL A 105 10.95 7.95 -20.91
C VAL A 105 9.51 8.42 -20.70
N VAL A 106 8.65 7.57 -20.13
CA VAL A 106 7.27 7.93 -19.77
C VAL A 106 7.25 9.03 -18.71
N LEU A 107 8.09 8.96 -17.67
CA LEU A 107 8.16 9.99 -16.62
C LEU A 107 8.64 11.34 -17.17
N ASN A 108 9.58 11.32 -18.13
CA ASN A 108 10.07 12.51 -18.81
C ASN A 108 8.98 13.14 -19.66
N ASP A 109 8.22 12.33 -20.41
CA ASP A 109 7.10 12.83 -21.20
C ASP A 109 6.01 13.46 -20.32
N LEU A 110 5.70 12.84 -19.17
CA LEU A 110 4.75 13.41 -18.20
C LEU A 110 5.23 14.75 -17.59
N THR A 111 6.54 14.99 -17.53
CA THR A 111 7.11 16.24 -16.99
C THR A 111 6.76 17.45 -17.86
N SER A 112 6.46 17.24 -19.15
CA SER A 112 6.08 18.32 -20.06
C SER A 112 4.69 18.91 -19.78
N ILE A 113 3.88 18.24 -18.93
CA ILE A 113 2.48 18.62 -18.65
C ILE A 113 2.31 18.82 -17.14
N PRO A 114 2.31 20.08 -16.62
CA PRO A 114 2.26 20.36 -15.18
C PRO A 114 1.06 19.76 -14.42
N ALA A 115 -0.06 19.54 -15.12
CA ALA A 115 -1.25 18.89 -14.58
C ALA A 115 -1.02 17.40 -14.22
N PHE A 116 0.00 16.76 -14.81
CA PHE A 116 0.27 15.33 -14.64
C PHE A 116 1.30 15.05 -13.54
N GLU A 117 1.79 16.07 -12.84
CA GLU A 117 2.88 15.97 -11.87
C GLU A 117 2.59 14.94 -10.76
N ALA A 118 1.37 14.89 -10.23
CA ALA A 118 1.00 13.90 -9.22
C ALA A 118 1.05 12.45 -9.77
N THR A 119 0.63 12.25 -11.02
CA THR A 119 0.70 10.93 -11.67
C THR A 119 2.15 10.51 -11.93
N LYS A 120 2.99 11.46 -12.36
CA LYS A 120 4.43 11.23 -12.49
C LYS A 120 5.05 10.81 -11.15
N ILE A 121 4.80 11.54 -10.07
CA ILE A 121 5.31 11.20 -8.72
C ILE A 121 4.84 9.80 -8.31
N TYR A 122 3.57 9.48 -8.56
CA TYR A 122 3.02 8.15 -8.28
C TYR A 122 3.75 7.03 -9.03
N LEU A 123 3.97 7.20 -10.34
CA LEU A 123 4.70 6.23 -11.16
C LEU A 123 6.18 6.16 -10.77
N GLU A 124 6.74 7.26 -10.27
CA GLU A 124 8.10 7.30 -9.73
C GLU A 124 8.23 6.51 -8.43
N ILE A 125 7.21 6.45 -7.57
CA ILE A 125 7.17 5.54 -6.42
C ILE A 125 7.30 4.08 -6.90
N ILE A 126 6.56 3.69 -7.95
CA ILE A 126 6.64 2.36 -8.54
C ILE A 126 8.06 2.10 -9.09
N ARG A 127 8.63 3.07 -9.82
CA ARG A 127 10.00 2.98 -10.37
C ARG A 127 11.05 2.81 -9.26
N ASN A 128 10.93 3.58 -8.18
CA ASN A 128 11.83 3.51 -7.03
C ASN A 128 11.77 2.13 -6.35
N ILE A 129 10.57 1.55 -6.17
CA ILE A 129 10.41 0.18 -5.62
C ILE A 129 11.11 -0.85 -6.52
N ARG A 130 10.96 -0.72 -7.84
CA ARG A 130 11.64 -1.59 -8.81
C ARG A 130 13.16 -1.48 -8.69
N TYR A 131 13.72 -0.28 -8.64
CA TYR A 131 15.17 -0.11 -8.50
C TYR A 131 15.69 -0.60 -7.15
N ALA A 132 14.95 -0.36 -6.07
CA ALA A 132 15.34 -0.80 -4.74
C ALA A 132 15.37 -2.34 -4.63
N PHE A 133 14.34 -3.02 -5.13
CA PHE A 133 14.09 -4.41 -4.74
C PHE A 133 14.08 -5.43 -5.88
N ILE A 134 13.97 -5.01 -7.14
CA ILE A 134 13.78 -5.92 -8.28
C ILE A 134 14.96 -5.86 -9.25
N ASN A 135 15.41 -4.64 -9.60
CA ASN A 135 16.48 -4.47 -10.58
C ASN A 135 17.80 -5.04 -10.04
N LYS A 136 18.47 -5.87 -10.84
CA LYS A 136 19.73 -6.56 -10.54
C LYS A 136 20.94 -5.64 -10.49
N ASP A 137 20.89 -4.56 -11.26
CA ASP A 137 22.07 -3.71 -11.52
C ASP A 137 22.18 -2.54 -10.54
N THR A 138 21.17 -2.31 -9.70
CA THR A 138 21.22 -1.25 -8.68
C THR A 138 22.23 -1.61 -7.59
N ASN A 139 23.21 -0.74 -7.35
CA ASN A 139 24.11 -0.91 -6.20
C ASN A 139 23.36 -0.71 -4.87
N TYR A 140 23.94 -1.15 -3.77
CA TYR A 140 23.22 -1.22 -2.51
C TYR A 140 22.86 0.14 -1.91
N ILE A 141 23.72 1.14 -2.04
CA ILE A 141 23.44 2.49 -1.55
C ILE A 141 22.28 3.12 -2.33
N ASP A 142 22.26 2.94 -3.64
CA ASP A 142 21.15 3.41 -4.47
C ASP A 142 19.84 2.69 -4.12
N ARG A 143 19.89 1.40 -3.76
CA ARG A 143 18.68 0.70 -3.27
C ARG A 143 18.12 1.34 -2.01
N ILE A 144 19.00 1.67 -1.04
CA ILE A 144 18.61 2.36 0.19
C ILE A 144 17.99 3.72 -0.17
N HIS A 145 18.63 4.47 -1.06
CA HIS A 145 18.12 5.76 -1.53
C HIS A 145 16.71 5.61 -2.14
N TYR A 146 16.52 4.73 -3.12
CA TYR A 146 15.22 4.55 -3.78
C TYR A 146 14.14 4.01 -2.83
N ALA A 147 14.47 3.05 -1.96
CA ALA A 147 13.54 2.52 -0.96
C ALA A 147 13.02 3.63 -0.03
N TRP A 148 13.94 4.40 0.56
CA TRP A 148 13.58 5.47 1.49
C TRP A 148 12.93 6.65 0.81
N ARG A 149 13.25 6.91 -0.44
CA ARG A 149 12.57 7.92 -1.25
C ARG A 149 11.08 7.60 -1.39
N SER A 150 10.75 6.34 -1.67
CA SER A 150 9.36 5.88 -1.69
C SER A 150 8.69 6.02 -0.32
N VAL A 151 9.38 5.62 0.77
CA VAL A 151 8.86 5.79 2.14
C VAL A 151 8.52 7.24 2.44
N PHE A 152 9.41 8.18 2.14
CA PHE A 152 9.18 9.60 2.45
C PHE A 152 8.05 10.20 1.61
N LEU A 153 7.98 9.89 0.31
CA LEU A 153 6.86 10.34 -0.53
C LEU A 153 5.51 9.86 0.03
N ILE A 154 5.44 8.60 0.46
CA ILE A 154 4.22 8.01 1.01
C ILE A 154 3.89 8.57 2.39
N ARG A 155 4.89 8.77 3.25
CA ARG A 155 4.68 9.39 4.56
C ARG A 155 4.21 10.84 4.44
N PHE A 156 4.78 11.63 3.52
CA PHE A 156 4.28 12.98 3.24
C PHE A 156 2.85 12.95 2.74
N TRP A 157 2.55 12.08 1.79
CA TRP A 157 1.21 11.91 1.24
C TRP A 157 0.19 11.54 2.32
N TYR A 158 0.48 10.53 3.13
CA TYR A 158 -0.39 10.12 4.23
C TYR A 158 -0.57 11.24 5.25
N THR A 159 0.52 11.90 5.66
CA THR A 159 0.47 13.00 6.63
C THR A 159 -0.40 14.15 6.12
N TRP A 160 -0.24 14.55 4.86
CA TRP A 160 -1.06 15.58 4.23
C TRP A 160 -2.53 15.19 4.23
N LEU A 161 -2.87 13.96 3.82
CA LEU A 161 -4.25 13.47 3.87
C LEU A 161 -4.85 13.49 5.28
N SER A 162 -4.06 13.16 6.32
CA SER A 162 -4.52 13.22 7.71
C SER A 162 -4.82 14.65 8.18
N THR A 163 -4.22 15.68 7.58
CA THR A 163 -4.52 17.08 7.91
C THR A 163 -5.77 17.63 7.23
N LYS A 164 -6.29 16.94 6.21
CA LYS A 164 -7.47 17.35 5.46
C LYS A 164 -8.71 16.65 5.96
N THR A 165 -9.82 17.38 6.05
CA THR A 165 -11.14 16.79 6.19
C THR A 165 -11.55 16.13 4.87
N LYS A 166 -12.45 15.15 4.95
CA LYS A 166 -12.98 14.50 3.75
C LYS A 166 -13.68 15.48 2.81
N SER A 167 -14.44 16.43 3.37
CA SER A 167 -15.15 17.46 2.61
C SER A 167 -14.21 18.34 1.77
N GLU A 168 -13.06 18.73 2.33
CA GLU A 168 -12.03 19.48 1.59
C GLU A 168 -11.45 18.67 0.42
N LEU A 169 -11.19 17.38 0.63
CA LEU A 169 -10.69 16.48 -0.42
C LEU A 169 -11.73 16.27 -1.54
N ASP A 170 -13.00 16.07 -1.16
CA ASP A 170 -14.11 15.96 -2.11
C ASP A 170 -14.28 17.24 -2.93
N SER A 171 -14.14 18.41 -2.30
CA SER A 171 -14.21 19.71 -2.99
C SER A 171 -13.06 19.85 -3.98
N THR A 172 -11.84 19.50 -3.58
CA THR A 172 -10.66 19.49 -4.46
C THR A 172 -10.88 18.59 -5.68
N ILE A 173 -11.46 17.39 -5.50
CA ILE A 173 -11.79 16.49 -6.61
C ILE A 173 -12.84 17.08 -7.54
N ALA A 174 -13.90 17.69 -6.99
CA ALA A 174 -14.97 18.27 -7.79
C ALA A 174 -14.44 19.40 -8.70
N GLU A 175 -13.52 20.22 -8.20
CA GLU A 175 -12.83 21.26 -8.97
C GLU A 175 -11.98 20.66 -10.10
N LEU A 176 -11.22 19.58 -9.81
CA LEU A 176 -10.34 18.93 -10.80
C LEU A 176 -11.09 18.13 -11.87
N LEU A 177 -12.26 17.59 -11.55
CA LEU A 177 -13.07 16.75 -12.45
C LEU A 177 -14.22 17.50 -13.16
N PHE A 178 -14.27 18.83 -13.03
CA PHE A 178 -15.30 19.68 -13.64
C PHE A 178 -16.73 19.19 -13.38
N SER A 179 -17.06 18.90 -12.12
CA SER A 179 -18.42 18.56 -11.66
C SER A 179 -19.03 17.27 -12.23
N GLN A 180 -18.22 16.30 -12.69
CA GLN A 180 -18.74 14.95 -12.97
C GLN A 180 -19.15 14.27 -11.65
N ALA A 181 -20.30 13.59 -11.67
CA ALA A 181 -20.84 12.88 -10.51
C ALA A 181 -19.85 11.80 -10.06
N HIS A 182 -19.11 12.08 -8.99
CA HIS A 182 -18.19 11.14 -8.39
C HIS A 182 -18.89 10.31 -7.31
N LYS A 183 -18.69 8.99 -7.32
CA LYS A 183 -19.26 8.09 -6.31
C LYS A 183 -18.52 8.27 -4.99
N LYS A 184 -19.05 9.16 -4.15
CA LYS A 184 -18.51 9.46 -2.82
C LYS A 184 -18.53 8.20 -1.95
N LYS A 185 -17.37 7.63 -1.65
CA LYS A 185 -17.22 6.68 -0.53
C LYS A 185 -17.21 7.43 0.80
N ASN A 186 -17.45 6.76 1.92
CA ASN A 186 -17.46 7.39 3.24
C ASN A 186 -16.05 7.64 3.81
N THR A 187 -15.01 7.02 3.28
CA THR A 187 -13.65 7.05 3.86
C THR A 187 -12.69 7.93 3.05
N LYS A 188 -11.55 8.32 3.65
CA LYS A 188 -10.43 8.99 2.98
C LYS A 188 -9.51 8.01 2.22
N GLN A 189 -9.67 6.71 2.46
CA GLN A 189 -8.84 5.69 1.81
C GLN A 189 -8.88 5.75 0.29
N GLN A 190 -9.99 6.19 -0.31
CA GLN A 190 -10.11 6.34 -1.78
C GLN A 190 -9.06 7.30 -2.38
N TYR A 191 -8.55 8.26 -1.60
CA TYR A 191 -7.56 9.23 -2.07
C TYR A 191 -6.11 8.76 -1.91
N PHE A 192 -5.89 7.55 -1.38
CA PHE A 192 -4.57 7.01 -1.05
C PHE A 192 -4.33 5.63 -1.67
N ILE A 193 -3.08 5.17 -1.60
CA ILE A 193 -2.75 3.75 -1.74
C ILE A 193 -3.35 2.95 -0.58
N THR A 194 -3.40 1.63 -0.72
CA THR A 194 -3.90 0.79 0.39
C THR A 194 -2.90 0.80 1.55
N LEU A 195 -3.39 0.77 2.78
CA LEU A 195 -2.52 0.71 3.98
C LEU A 195 -1.56 -0.50 3.95
N PRO A 196 -1.98 -1.72 3.52
CA PRO A 196 -1.05 -2.83 3.37
C PRO A 196 0.10 -2.53 2.39
N ALA A 197 -0.15 -1.80 1.29
CA ALA A 197 0.91 -1.42 0.36
C ALA A 197 1.90 -0.43 1.01
N MET A 198 1.39 0.58 1.71
CA MET A 198 2.22 1.52 2.49
C MET A 198 3.12 0.77 3.48
N PHE A 199 2.54 -0.08 4.32
CA PHE A 199 3.30 -0.82 5.33
C PHE A 199 4.31 -1.81 4.71
N SER A 200 3.99 -2.41 3.57
CA SER A 200 4.92 -3.29 2.86
C SER A 200 6.16 -2.53 2.38
N ILE A 201 5.98 -1.33 1.84
CA ILE A 201 7.08 -0.46 1.40
C ILE A 201 7.95 -0.06 2.59
N GLU A 202 7.32 0.32 3.70
CA GLU A 202 8.00 0.74 4.92
C GLU A 202 8.81 -0.42 5.54
N ILE A 203 8.20 -1.59 5.73
CA ILE A 203 8.85 -2.78 6.26
C ILE A 203 10.04 -3.20 5.39
N ASN A 204 9.87 -3.29 4.06
CA ASN A 204 10.96 -3.67 3.16
C ASN A 204 12.14 -2.69 3.25
N SER A 205 11.86 -1.38 3.35
CA SER A 205 12.90 -0.34 3.44
C SER A 205 13.67 -0.37 4.76
N HIS A 206 12.97 -0.60 5.88
CA HIS A 206 13.62 -0.80 7.17
C HIS A 206 14.47 -2.06 7.19
N ILE A 207 13.98 -3.16 6.60
CA ILE A 207 14.72 -4.42 6.54
C ILE A 207 16.00 -4.25 5.75
N LEU A 208 15.94 -3.52 4.64
CA LEU A 208 17.12 -3.24 3.85
C LEU A 208 18.20 -2.56 4.71
N VAL A 209 17.86 -1.49 5.43
CA VAL A 209 18.81 -0.84 6.37
C VAL A 209 19.27 -1.79 7.48
N TYR A 210 18.39 -2.63 8.02
CA TYR A 210 18.74 -3.61 9.05
C TYR A 210 19.81 -4.61 8.58
N LEU A 211 19.65 -5.14 7.35
CA LEU A 211 20.64 -6.03 6.73
C LEU A 211 21.97 -5.31 6.49
N ALA A 212 21.92 -4.05 6.06
CA ALA A 212 23.09 -3.21 5.90
C ALA A 212 23.89 -3.07 7.20
N LEU A 213 23.20 -2.79 8.31
CA LEU A 213 23.80 -2.67 9.63
C LEU A 213 24.44 -3.99 10.08
N LEU A 214 23.79 -5.14 9.83
CA LEU A 214 24.38 -6.44 10.14
C LEU A 214 25.70 -6.67 9.40
N VAL A 215 25.79 -6.25 8.13
CA VAL A 215 27.02 -6.39 7.35
C VAL A 215 28.09 -5.41 7.79
N ILE A 216 27.73 -4.14 8.01
CA ILE A 216 28.67 -3.11 8.52
C ILE A 216 29.27 -3.54 9.86
N GLN A 217 28.46 -4.17 10.72
CA GLN A 217 28.88 -4.67 12.02
C GLN A 217 29.52 -6.07 11.96
N HIS A 218 29.84 -6.57 10.77
CA HIS A 218 30.47 -7.87 10.52
C HIS A 218 29.71 -9.09 11.08
N LYS A 219 28.38 -8.96 11.25
CA LYS A 219 27.48 -10.04 11.70
C LYS A 219 26.92 -10.86 10.55
N LEU A 220 26.98 -10.34 9.33
CA LEU A 220 26.65 -11.04 8.09
C LEU A 220 27.71 -10.74 7.01
N PRO A 221 27.92 -11.66 6.05
CA PRO A 221 28.77 -11.38 4.90
C PRO A 221 28.11 -10.35 3.96
N THR A 222 28.92 -9.60 3.21
CA THR A 222 28.46 -8.61 2.21
C THR A 222 27.57 -9.22 1.14
N THR A 223 27.70 -10.52 0.89
CA THR A 223 26.87 -11.28 -0.02
C THR A 223 25.38 -11.24 0.38
N CYS A 224 25.05 -11.07 1.67
CA CYS A 224 23.66 -10.90 2.14
C CYS A 224 22.97 -9.60 1.69
N LEU A 225 23.72 -8.63 1.14
CA LEU A 225 23.17 -7.36 0.64
C LEU A 225 22.66 -7.46 -0.80
N ASN A 226 22.77 -8.62 -1.42
CA ASN A 226 22.42 -8.80 -2.80
C ASN A 226 20.91 -9.04 -2.97
N VAL A 227 20.14 -7.96 -2.93
CA VAL A 227 18.67 -7.99 -2.96
C VAL A 227 18.08 -8.77 -4.15
N PRO A 228 18.68 -8.74 -5.37
CA PRO A 228 18.22 -9.52 -6.52
C PRO A 228 18.97 -10.85 -6.72
N ILE A 229 19.78 -11.24 -5.72
CA ILE A 229 20.49 -12.52 -5.55
C ILE A 229 21.89 -12.58 -6.24
N PHE A 230 22.93 -12.31 -5.44
CA PHE A 230 24.41 -12.51 -5.56
C PHE A 230 25.20 -12.09 -6.83
N ASN A 231 25.44 -10.79 -7.04
CA ASN A 231 26.54 -10.27 -7.87
C ASN A 231 27.67 -9.62 -7.04
N SER A 232 28.91 -10.06 -7.29
CA SER A 232 30.13 -9.73 -6.54
C SER A 232 30.90 -8.55 -7.14
N GLN A 233 30.39 -7.32 -7.05
CA GLN A 233 31.24 -6.14 -7.31
C GLN A 233 31.01 -5.01 -6.28
N THR A 234 32.12 -4.67 -5.61
CA THR A 234 32.45 -3.42 -4.91
C THR A 234 31.43 -2.86 -3.90
N CYS A 235 31.35 -3.48 -2.73
CA CYS A 235 30.91 -2.83 -1.48
C CYS A 235 32.00 -1.94 -0.87
N GLU A 236 32.83 -1.29 -1.70
CA GLU A 236 33.90 -0.45 -1.17
C GLU A 236 33.30 0.79 -0.50
N LYS A 237 33.25 0.69 0.84
CA LYS A 237 32.78 1.67 1.84
C LYS A 237 31.26 1.76 2.04
N LEU A 238 30.58 0.62 2.20
CA LEU A 238 29.33 0.63 2.95
C LEU A 238 29.61 0.99 4.42
N THR A 239 29.19 2.17 4.84
CA THR A 239 29.33 2.68 6.22
C THR A 239 27.99 3.18 6.76
N VAL A 240 27.88 3.35 8.07
CA VAL A 240 26.69 3.96 8.70
C VAL A 240 26.45 5.36 8.15
N GLU A 241 27.52 6.13 7.93
CA GLU A 241 27.45 7.47 7.34
C GLU A 241 26.94 7.45 5.89
N ALA A 242 27.38 6.49 5.07
CA ALA A 242 26.88 6.34 3.70
C ALA A 242 25.37 6.02 3.67
N LEU A 243 24.90 5.16 4.58
CA LEU A 243 23.47 4.87 4.74
C LEU A 243 22.68 6.12 5.15
N GLU A 244 23.17 6.83 6.15
CA GLU A 244 22.52 8.05 6.65
C GLU A 244 22.44 9.11 5.55
N ASN A 245 23.54 9.35 4.83
CA ASN A 245 23.58 10.29 3.71
C ASN A 245 22.61 9.90 2.59
N ALA A 246 22.53 8.61 2.23
CA ALA A 246 21.59 8.14 1.21
C ALA A 246 20.13 8.42 1.59
N ILE A 247 19.78 8.21 2.86
CA ILE A 247 18.43 8.41 3.40
C ILE A 247 18.11 9.90 3.53
N LEU A 248 19.05 10.72 3.99
CA LEU A 248 18.88 12.18 4.07
C LEU A 248 18.76 12.82 2.67
N GLN A 249 19.48 12.30 1.68
CA GLN A 249 19.30 12.69 0.29
C GLN A 249 17.93 12.27 -0.25
N ALA A 250 17.48 11.06 0.06
CA ALA A 250 16.14 10.58 -0.31
C ALA A 250 15.04 11.46 0.30
N TYR A 251 15.20 11.86 1.56
CA TYR A 251 14.31 12.79 2.25
C TYR A 251 14.30 14.17 1.59
N SER A 252 15.47 14.72 1.30
CA SER A 252 15.62 16.03 0.64
C SER A 252 15.02 16.02 -0.76
N TYR A 253 15.18 14.90 -1.48
CA TYR A 253 14.51 14.72 -2.77
C TYR A 253 13.00 14.72 -2.60
N ALA A 254 12.45 13.82 -1.76
CA ALA A 254 11.02 13.70 -1.56
C ALA A 254 10.39 15.04 -1.14
N SER A 255 11.07 15.78 -0.25
CA SER A 255 10.65 17.11 0.21
C SER A 255 10.51 18.10 -0.95
N ARG A 256 11.44 18.10 -1.93
CA ARG A 256 11.33 18.97 -3.12
C ARG A 256 10.13 18.61 -3.99
N LEU A 257 9.87 17.32 -4.21
CA LEU A 257 8.73 16.88 -5.02
C LEU A 257 7.38 17.28 -4.41
N VAL A 258 7.23 17.11 -3.09
CA VAL A 258 5.96 17.44 -2.43
C VAL A 258 5.68 18.94 -2.40
N CYS A 259 6.69 19.80 -2.61
CA CYS A 259 6.48 21.22 -2.84
C CYS A 259 5.80 21.50 -4.19
N HIS A 260 6.06 20.70 -5.24
CA HIS A 260 5.47 20.91 -6.58
C HIS A 260 3.97 20.56 -6.67
N VAL A 261 3.43 19.95 -5.62
CA VAL A 261 2.03 19.53 -5.51
C VAL A 261 1.34 20.12 -4.28
N ASN A 262 1.85 21.27 -3.81
CA ASN A 262 1.25 22.09 -2.76
C ASN A 262 0.92 21.36 -1.45
N MET A 263 1.67 20.29 -1.12
CA MET A 263 1.55 19.65 0.20
C MET A 263 2.17 20.50 1.33
N TYR A 264 2.91 21.56 0.98
CA TYR A 264 3.74 22.34 1.89
C TYR A 264 3.00 23.45 2.65
N GLU A 265 2.09 24.15 1.98
CA GLU A 265 1.73 25.52 2.37
C GLU A 265 0.97 25.66 3.70
N GLN A 266 0.47 24.56 4.29
CA GLN A 266 -0.49 24.70 5.39
C GLN A 266 -0.04 24.25 6.79
N HIS A 267 0.98 23.39 7.04
CA HIS A 267 1.11 22.80 8.39
C HIS A 267 2.51 22.41 8.96
N HIS A 268 3.63 23.00 8.55
CA HIS A 268 4.96 22.64 9.12
C HIS A 268 5.27 21.11 9.07
N ILE A 269 4.79 20.44 8.02
CA ILE A 269 4.81 18.98 7.82
C ILE A 269 6.22 18.44 7.51
N LEU A 270 7.16 19.31 7.09
CA LEU A 270 8.49 18.93 6.64
C LEU A 270 9.55 18.75 7.75
N SER A 271 9.20 18.32 8.95
CA SER A 271 10.26 17.82 9.84
C SER A 271 10.28 16.30 9.78
N LEU A 272 11.42 15.73 9.40
CA LEU A 272 11.64 14.28 9.43
C LEU A 272 11.19 13.71 10.78
N ARG A 273 11.54 14.37 11.88
CA ARG A 273 11.12 13.99 13.24
C ARG A 273 9.60 13.94 13.45
N LYS A 274 8.84 14.96 13.05
CA LYS A 274 7.35 14.94 13.17
C LYS A 274 6.74 13.84 12.32
N MET A 275 7.20 13.70 11.08
CA MET A 275 6.73 12.67 10.16
C MET A 275 7.03 11.26 10.69
N SER A 276 8.22 11.05 11.24
CA SER A 276 8.61 9.80 11.88
C SER A 276 7.79 9.50 13.13
N LYS A 277 7.49 10.50 13.96
CA LYS A 277 6.58 10.33 15.11
C LYS A 277 5.18 9.88 14.68
N LEU A 278 4.63 10.48 13.62
CA LEU A 278 3.32 10.08 13.10
C LEU A 278 3.34 8.66 12.55
N ALA A 279 4.35 8.31 11.73
CA ALA A 279 4.50 6.96 11.18
C ALA A 279 4.67 5.91 12.31
N SER A 280 5.49 6.20 13.32
CA SER A 280 5.67 5.34 14.50
C SER A 280 4.35 5.15 15.25
N PHE A 281 3.56 6.22 15.43
CA PHE A 281 2.26 6.13 16.09
C PHE A 281 1.30 5.23 15.32
N GLN A 282 1.25 5.33 13.99
CA GLN A 282 0.41 4.46 13.15
C GLN A 282 0.86 3.00 13.19
N LEU A 283 2.17 2.74 13.15
CA LEU A 283 2.73 1.39 13.30
C LEU A 283 2.49 0.79 14.69
N GLN A 284 2.34 1.62 15.72
CA GLN A 284 1.98 1.16 17.06
C GLN A 284 0.47 0.88 17.18
N LYS A 285 -0.38 1.72 16.56
CA LYS A 285 -1.82 1.46 16.43
C LYS A 285 -2.10 0.15 15.73
N SER A 286 -1.38 -0.18 14.65
CA SER A 286 -1.57 -1.45 13.93
C SER A 286 -1.14 -2.69 14.72
N ARG A 287 -0.32 -2.54 15.78
CA ARG A 287 0.15 -3.64 16.65
C ARG A 287 -0.83 -4.01 17.76
N ILE A 288 -1.82 -3.17 18.04
CA ILE A 288 -2.83 -3.42 19.06
C ILE A 288 -4.18 -3.21 18.39
N VAL A 289 -4.65 -4.21 17.63
CA VAL A 289 -6.08 -4.31 17.42
C VAL A 289 -6.66 -5.10 18.58
N ASP A 290 -6.88 -4.38 19.67
CA ASP A 290 -7.65 -4.90 20.79
C ASP A 290 -9.14 -4.86 20.43
N TYR A 291 -9.63 -5.94 19.84
CA TYR A 291 -11.04 -6.10 19.46
C TYR A 291 -11.99 -6.29 20.66
N SER A 292 -11.48 -6.24 21.91
CA SER A 292 -12.33 -6.31 23.11
C SER A 292 -12.96 -4.96 23.46
N HIS A 293 -12.47 -3.87 22.88
CA HIS A 293 -12.98 -2.52 23.10
C HIS A 293 -13.53 -1.91 21.79
N LEU A 294 -14.78 -1.44 21.85
CA LEU A 294 -15.35 -0.57 20.81
C LEU A 294 -14.63 0.80 20.86
N ASN A 295 -13.86 1.07 19.80
CA ASN A 295 -13.45 2.38 19.29
C ASN A 295 -12.39 3.23 20.03
N GLN A 296 -11.18 3.22 19.45
CA GLN A 296 -10.41 4.44 19.10
C GLN A 296 -9.74 4.26 17.71
N HIS A 297 -10.47 3.71 16.74
CA HIS A 297 -10.02 3.63 15.36
C HIS A 297 -10.01 5.03 14.72
N ASP A 298 -9.15 5.24 13.72
CA ASP A 298 -9.26 6.39 12.82
C ASP A 298 -10.35 6.03 11.79
N PRO A 299 -11.61 6.50 11.97
CA PRO A 299 -12.73 6.06 11.14
C PRO A 299 -12.55 6.45 9.66
N ASP A 300 -11.59 7.33 9.35
CA ASP A 300 -11.37 7.83 8.00
C ASP A 300 -10.57 6.84 7.12
N PHE A 301 -9.93 5.81 7.69
CA PHE A 301 -9.08 4.85 6.97
C PHE A 301 -9.38 3.38 7.35
N ASP A 302 -10.65 3.05 7.59
CA ASP A 302 -11.05 1.67 7.84
C ASP A 302 -10.71 0.77 6.65
N SER A 303 -10.00 -0.32 6.95
CA SER A 303 -9.54 -1.32 6.00
C SER A 303 -10.73 -2.08 5.41
N ASP A 304 -11.39 -1.47 4.43
CA ASP A 304 -12.19 -2.23 3.46
C ASP A 304 -11.21 -3.19 2.79
N SER A 305 -11.27 -4.47 3.20
CA SER A 305 -10.75 -5.55 2.39
C SER A 305 -11.32 -5.36 1.00
N ASP A 306 -10.44 -5.20 0.00
CA ASP A 306 -10.81 -5.14 -1.42
C ASP A 306 -11.48 -6.48 -1.77
N ASP A 307 -12.76 -6.62 -1.43
CA ASP A 307 -13.59 -7.75 -1.80
C ASP A 307 -13.85 -7.63 -3.29
N SER A 308 -13.20 -8.53 -4.00
CA SER A 308 -13.05 -8.50 -5.45
C SER A 308 -14.01 -9.48 -6.11
N SER A 309 -15.29 -9.40 -5.77
CA SER A 309 -16.37 -9.98 -6.57
C SER A 309 -17.04 -8.85 -7.37
N ASP A 310 -16.32 -8.33 -8.36
CA ASP A 310 -16.97 -7.64 -9.48
C ASP A 310 -17.23 -8.72 -10.55
N GLU A 311 -18.22 -9.57 -10.30
CA GLU A 311 -18.99 -10.22 -11.37
C GLU A 311 -20.18 -9.30 -11.60
N GLU A 312 -20.13 -8.46 -12.63
CA GLU A 312 -21.29 -7.89 -13.33
C GLU A 312 -20.78 -6.96 -14.44
N ASP A 313 -20.76 -7.47 -15.66
CA ASP A 313 -20.94 -6.72 -16.91
C ASP A 313 -21.62 -7.72 -17.87
N GLU A 314 -22.92 -7.98 -17.63
CA GLU A 314 -23.80 -8.49 -18.69
C GLU A 314 -24.27 -7.28 -19.52
N ASP A 315 -23.71 -7.19 -20.72
CA ASP A 315 -24.18 -6.31 -21.78
C ASP A 315 -25.67 -6.55 -22.06
N THR A 316 -26.49 -5.55 -21.73
CA THR A 316 -27.90 -5.53 -22.10
C THR A 316 -28.03 -5.11 -23.57
N THR A 317 -28.21 -6.08 -24.46
CA THR A 317 -28.79 -5.84 -25.79
C THR A 317 -29.95 -6.80 -26.00
N GLY A 318 -31.18 -6.29 -26.03
CA GLY A 318 -32.34 -7.09 -26.43
C GLY A 318 -33.68 -6.45 -26.09
N ASN A 319 -34.19 -5.60 -26.99
CA ASN A 319 -35.59 -5.20 -27.05
C ASN A 319 -36.51 -6.42 -27.18
N GLY A 320 -37.67 -6.40 -26.50
CA GLY A 320 -38.75 -7.36 -26.76
C GLY A 320 -39.93 -7.33 -25.79
N ILE A 321 -40.81 -6.33 -25.96
CA ILE A 321 -42.29 -6.39 -26.02
C ILE A 321 -43.06 -7.27 -25.01
N ASP A 322 -43.91 -6.57 -24.23
CA ASP A 322 -45.24 -6.86 -23.68
C ASP A 322 -45.59 -8.27 -23.13
N LYS A 323 -45.99 -8.28 -21.85
CA LYS A 323 -47.28 -8.83 -21.40
C LYS A 323 -47.66 -8.36 -20.00
N GLU A 324 -48.83 -7.75 -19.93
CA GLU A 324 -49.66 -7.56 -18.73
C GLU A 324 -50.08 -8.93 -18.16
N ASP A 325 -50.17 -9.04 -16.83
CA ASP A 325 -51.44 -9.16 -16.08
C ASP A 325 -51.29 -9.91 -14.74
N SER A 326 -51.92 -9.33 -13.71
CA SER A 326 -52.46 -9.87 -12.42
C SER A 326 -51.59 -10.77 -11.51
N THR A 327 -51.63 -10.73 -10.17
CA THR A 327 -52.71 -10.56 -9.18
C THR A 327 -52.08 -10.23 -7.81
N GLU A 328 -52.90 -9.64 -6.93
CA GLU A 328 -52.71 -9.42 -5.49
C GLU A 328 -52.52 -10.75 -4.72
N ASP A 329 -51.69 -10.76 -3.67
CA ASP A 329 -52.15 -11.06 -2.30
C ASP A 329 -51.02 -11.10 -1.25
N ASP A 330 -51.50 -10.89 -0.03
CA ASP A 330 -50.89 -10.41 1.21
C ASP A 330 -50.03 -11.43 2.00
N ASP A 331 -49.38 -10.88 3.04
CA ASP A 331 -48.92 -11.52 4.29
C ASP A 331 -47.65 -12.41 4.31
N ASN A 332 -46.55 -11.86 4.83
CA ASN A 332 -46.21 -12.04 6.26
C ASN A 332 -44.83 -11.46 6.61
N TYR A 333 -44.85 -10.48 7.51
CA TYR A 333 -43.69 -9.98 8.24
C TYR A 333 -43.16 -11.07 9.20
N VAL A 334 -42.00 -11.66 8.90
CA VAL A 334 -41.27 -12.51 9.85
C VAL A 334 -40.04 -11.76 10.35
N SER A 335 -40.09 -11.46 11.64
CA SER A 335 -39.06 -10.84 12.47
C SER A 335 -37.70 -11.53 12.34
N ASP A 336 -36.69 -10.78 11.88
CA ASP A 336 -35.30 -11.21 11.79
C ASP A 336 -34.67 -11.21 13.20
N HIS A 337 -34.75 -12.36 13.88
CA HIS A 337 -34.05 -12.59 15.14
C HIS A 337 -32.54 -12.67 14.87
N LEU A 338 -31.82 -11.59 15.19
CA LEU A 338 -30.36 -11.59 15.30
C LEU A 338 -29.89 -12.68 16.26
N PHE A 339 -29.30 -13.75 15.73
CA PHE A 339 -28.57 -14.73 16.54
C PHE A 339 -27.31 -14.08 17.10
N LYS A 340 -27.22 -14.00 18.43
CA LYS A 340 -25.99 -13.67 19.14
C LYS A 340 -24.93 -14.74 18.86
N VAL A 341 -23.89 -14.38 18.14
CA VAL A 341 -22.71 -15.22 17.94
C VAL A 341 -21.85 -15.16 19.21
N SER A 342 -21.72 -16.27 19.92
CA SER A 342 -20.69 -16.44 20.96
C SER A 342 -19.36 -16.71 20.29
N SER A 343 -18.31 -16.01 20.71
CA SER A 343 -16.94 -16.27 20.24
C SER A 343 -16.03 -16.47 21.44
N THR A 344 -15.09 -17.41 21.31
CA THR A 344 -13.98 -17.58 22.24
C THR A 344 -12.70 -17.23 21.49
N THR A 345 -11.98 -16.22 21.98
CA THR A 345 -10.82 -15.67 21.29
C THR A 345 -9.57 -16.46 21.64
N PHE A 346 -8.99 -17.13 20.64
CA PHE A 346 -7.58 -17.51 20.68
C PHE A 346 -6.77 -16.32 20.17
N GLN A 347 -5.66 -16.00 20.83
CA GLN A 347 -4.85 -14.82 20.53
C GLN A 347 -4.40 -14.85 19.04
N GLY A 348 -5.01 -13.99 18.22
CA GLY A 348 -4.73 -13.84 16.78
C GLY A 348 -5.64 -14.59 15.79
N MET A 349 -6.55 -15.45 16.23
CA MET A 349 -7.47 -16.19 15.33
C MET A 349 -8.89 -16.23 15.91
N ARG A 350 -9.87 -15.76 15.11
CA ARG A 350 -11.30 -15.87 15.47
C ARG A 350 -11.82 -17.24 15.08
N VAL A 351 -12.23 -18.00 16.09
CA VAL A 351 -12.89 -19.29 15.93
C VAL A 351 -14.35 -19.12 16.35
N PHE A 352 -15.27 -19.49 15.48
CA PHE A 352 -16.71 -19.33 15.67
C PHE A 352 -17.36 -20.68 15.98
N ASP A 353 -18.33 -20.69 16.88
CA ASP A 353 -19.11 -21.87 17.24
C ASP A 353 -20.19 -22.18 16.19
N SER A 354 -20.71 -21.14 15.56
CA SER A 354 -21.70 -21.20 14.47
C SER A 354 -21.46 -20.05 13.50
N ILE A 355 -21.93 -20.20 12.26
CA ILE A 355 -21.86 -19.18 11.20
C ILE A 355 -23.18 -19.16 10.44
N ASN A 356 -23.47 -18.04 9.76
CA ASN A 356 -24.58 -17.98 8.81
C ASN A 356 -24.34 -19.01 7.69
N PRO A 357 -25.29 -19.94 7.42
CA PRO A 357 -25.14 -20.94 6.36
C PRO A 357 -24.82 -20.36 4.98
N THR A 358 -25.28 -19.15 4.67
CA THR A 358 -24.99 -18.48 3.39
C THR A 358 -23.51 -18.18 3.20
N LEU A 359 -22.75 -18.03 4.30
CA LEU A 359 -21.32 -17.72 4.29
C LEU A 359 -20.44 -18.97 4.41
N ALA A 360 -20.99 -20.19 4.38
CA ALA A 360 -20.25 -21.42 4.64
C ALA A 360 -19.00 -21.61 3.74
N LYS A 361 -19.04 -21.09 2.52
CA LYS A 361 -17.91 -21.15 1.58
C LYS A 361 -16.70 -20.29 2.01
N SER A 362 -16.89 -19.30 2.86
CA SER A 362 -15.84 -18.38 3.33
C SER A 362 -15.11 -18.84 4.59
N TYR A 363 -15.48 -20.01 5.13
CA TYR A 363 -14.91 -20.54 6.37
C TYR A 363 -14.28 -21.92 6.18
N PHE A 364 -13.21 -22.20 6.91
CA PHE A 364 -12.72 -23.54 7.18
C PHE A 364 -13.51 -24.14 8.34
N ILE A 365 -13.87 -25.42 8.20
CA ILE A 365 -14.44 -26.21 9.29
C ILE A 365 -13.28 -26.93 9.97
N ILE A 366 -13.12 -26.71 11.27
CA ILE A 366 -12.08 -27.34 12.08
C ILE A 366 -12.71 -28.00 13.30
N ASN A 367 -12.08 -29.05 13.81
CA ASN A 367 -12.54 -29.74 15.01
C ASN A 367 -11.59 -29.42 16.17
N ILE A 368 -12.10 -28.78 17.22
CA ILE A 368 -11.32 -28.40 18.41
C ILE A 368 -12.00 -29.00 19.63
N ASN A 369 -11.29 -29.87 20.36
CA ASN A 369 -11.79 -30.58 21.55
C ASN A 369 -13.10 -31.33 21.30
N GLY A 370 -13.25 -31.93 20.11
CA GLY A 370 -14.45 -32.69 19.73
C GLY A 370 -15.64 -31.84 19.28
N ALA A 371 -15.52 -30.50 19.29
CA ALA A 371 -16.54 -29.58 18.81
C ALA A 371 -16.18 -29.03 17.42
N LYS A 372 -17.18 -29.00 16.53
CA LYS A 372 -17.07 -28.35 15.22
C LYS A 372 -16.99 -26.84 15.41
N LYS A 373 -15.97 -26.22 14.82
CA LYS A 373 -15.76 -24.77 14.82
C LYS A 373 -15.51 -24.26 13.41
N TYR A 374 -15.67 -22.96 13.22
CA TYR A 374 -15.50 -22.30 11.94
C TYR A 374 -14.42 -21.23 12.04
N LEU A 375 -13.50 -21.19 11.08
CA LEU A 375 -12.41 -20.22 11.00
C LEU A 375 -12.51 -19.49 9.66
N HIS A 376 -12.55 -18.17 9.65
CA HIS A 376 -12.67 -17.44 8.38
C HIS A 376 -11.41 -17.63 7.52
N LYS A 377 -11.58 -17.90 6.23
CA LYS A 377 -10.46 -18.23 5.33
C LYS A 377 -9.43 -17.12 5.22
N GLN A 378 -9.83 -15.85 5.37
CA GLN A 378 -8.92 -14.71 5.35
C GLN A 378 -8.09 -14.55 6.65
N THR A 379 -8.51 -15.14 7.77
CA THR A 379 -7.77 -15.06 9.04
C THR A 379 -6.63 -16.11 9.10
N ALA A 380 -6.60 -17.03 8.15
CA ALA A 380 -5.59 -18.09 8.07
C ALA A 380 -4.39 -17.75 7.16
N ALA A 381 -4.32 -16.52 6.64
CA ALA A 381 -3.26 -16.03 5.75
C ALA A 381 -2.24 -15.16 6.49
#